data_AF-A0A239F8V2-F1
#
_entry.id   AF-A0A239F8V2-F1
#
_cell.length_a   1.000
_cell.length_b   1.000
_cell.length_c   1.000
_cell.angle_alpha   90.00
_cell.angle_beta   90.00
_cell.angle_gamma   90.00
#
_symmetry.space_group_name_H-M   'P 1'
#
loop_
_entity.id
_entity.type
_entity.pdbx_description
1 polymer ?
#
loop_
_entity_poly.entity_id
_entity_poly.type
_entity_poly.pdbx_seq_one_letter_code
_entity_poly.pdbx_strand_id
1 'polypeptide(L)'
;MKYLFFLFIALTLYSCDENQPKDACSEFDAVDLEMLNLIDQIKTKHAGNKKFLSSFNMEQVYWVQYRDHHLKSIYPEDWNRHYRELHSKEVFNPCKCKEMIRFTKSRIEELELWLTNGPKGQEECPSLWSE
;
A
#
# COMPACT_ATOMS: atom_id res chain seq x y z
N MET A 1 23.48 -54.83 7.08
CA MET A 1 22.17 -54.46 7.69
C MET A 1 22.46 -53.47 8.81
N LYS A 2 21.81 -52.28 8.83
CA LYS A 2 22.38 -50.96 9.24
C LYS A 2 23.26 -50.45 8.10
N TYR A 3 22.84 -49.59 7.17
CA TYR A 3 22.27 -48.26 7.33
C TYR A 3 21.29 -47.98 6.19
N LEU A 4 20.09 -48.54 6.30
CA LEU A 4 18.97 -48.29 5.38
C LEU A 4 17.92 -47.50 6.17
N PHE A 5 18.33 -46.33 6.68
CA PHE A 5 17.48 -45.51 7.55
C PHE A 5 17.95 -44.04 7.58
N PHE A 6 18.16 -43.41 6.42
CA PHE A 6 18.31 -41.95 6.32
C PHE A 6 17.83 -41.46 4.95
N LEU A 7 16.57 -41.76 4.65
CA LEU A 7 15.90 -41.34 3.43
C LEU A 7 14.46 -40.93 3.77
N PHE A 8 14.32 -39.91 4.62
CA PHE A 8 13.05 -39.22 4.90
C PHE A 8 13.32 -37.91 5.67
N ILE A 9 13.97 -36.94 5.02
CA ILE A 9 13.81 -35.53 5.39
C ILE A 9 12.92 -34.95 4.30
N ALA A 10 11.62 -35.18 4.49
CA ALA A 10 10.57 -34.65 3.64
C ALA A 10 10.56 -33.13 3.75
N LEU A 11 10.41 -32.49 2.60
CA LEU A 11 10.11 -31.08 2.44
C LEU A 11 8.91 -30.69 3.32
N THR A 12 9.14 -29.88 4.35
CA THR A 12 8.08 -29.14 5.04
C THR A 12 8.49 -27.67 5.16
N LEU A 13 8.56 -26.98 4.03
CA LEU A 13 8.45 -25.53 3.97
C LEU A 13 7.53 -25.20 2.81
N TYR A 14 6.60 -24.28 3.04
CA TYR A 14 5.50 -23.82 2.16
C TYR A 14 4.19 -24.60 2.21
N SER A 15 3.51 -24.47 3.35
CA SER A 15 2.06 -24.22 3.31
C SER A 15 1.83 -22.79 3.81
N CYS A 16 1.97 -21.80 2.92
CA CYS A 16 1.23 -20.55 3.11
C CYS A 16 -0.23 -20.90 2.84
N ASP A 17 -1.01 -21.01 3.91
CA ASP A 17 -2.45 -21.22 3.81
C ASP A 17 -3.09 -19.99 3.13
N GLU A 18 -3.53 -20.17 1.89
CA GLU A 18 -4.12 -19.12 1.04
C GLU A 18 -5.53 -18.71 1.48
N ASN A 19 -6.12 -19.42 2.46
CA ASN A 19 -7.54 -19.32 2.84
C ASN A 19 -7.78 -18.76 4.26
N GLN A 20 -6.81 -18.11 4.89
CA GLN A 20 -7.10 -17.34 6.10
C GLN A 20 -7.94 -16.11 5.73
N PRO A 21 -9.03 -15.77 6.46
CA PRO A 21 -9.74 -14.52 6.24
C PRO A 21 -8.74 -13.38 6.41
N LYS A 22 -8.41 -12.69 5.30
CA LYS A 22 -7.44 -11.58 5.32
C LYS A 22 -7.94 -10.54 6.32
N ASP A 23 -7.19 -10.35 7.39
CA ASP A 23 -7.46 -9.21 8.27
C ASP A 23 -7.25 -7.92 7.48
N ALA A 24 -7.89 -6.84 7.91
CA ALA A 24 -7.87 -5.57 7.18
C ALA A 24 -6.44 -5.03 6.98
N CYS A 25 -5.47 -5.41 7.82
CA CYS A 25 -4.09 -4.97 7.69
C CYS A 25 -3.34 -5.78 6.63
N SER A 26 -3.60 -7.09 6.56
CA SER A 26 -3.13 -7.92 5.45
C SER A 26 -3.71 -7.49 4.09
N GLU A 27 -4.97 -7.03 4.04
CA GLU A 27 -5.52 -6.39 2.83
C GLU A 27 -4.83 -5.06 2.54
N PHE A 28 -4.57 -4.24 3.56
CA PHE A 28 -3.84 -2.98 3.39
C PHE A 28 -2.45 -3.21 2.76
N ASP A 29 -1.69 -4.19 3.24
CA ASP A 29 -0.36 -4.50 2.70
C ASP A 29 -0.41 -4.83 1.20
N ALA A 30 -1.45 -5.54 0.75
CA ALA A 30 -1.65 -5.86 -0.66
C ALA A 30 -1.97 -4.62 -1.51
N VAL A 31 -2.83 -3.73 -1.01
CA VAL A 31 -3.20 -2.48 -1.70
C VAL A 31 -2.04 -1.47 -1.70
N ASP A 32 -1.23 -1.43 -0.64
CA ASP A 32 -0.04 -0.58 -0.57
C ASP A 32 1.01 -1.04 -1.60
N LEU A 33 1.21 -2.37 -1.73
CA LEU A 33 2.08 -2.93 -2.76
C LEU A 33 1.62 -2.57 -4.19
N GLU A 34 0.32 -2.57 -4.44
CA GLU A 34 -0.26 -2.14 -5.71
C GLU A 34 0.08 -0.66 -6.00
N MET A 35 -0.11 0.23 -5.03
CA MET A 35 0.25 1.65 -5.15
C MET A 35 1.76 1.83 -5.42
N LEU A 36 2.63 1.09 -4.72
CA LEU A 36 4.08 1.17 -4.92
C LEU A 36 4.48 0.71 -6.33
N ASN A 37 3.89 -0.38 -6.83
CA ASN A 37 4.12 -0.84 -8.19
C ASN A 37 3.69 0.20 -9.23
N LEU A 38 2.57 0.89 -8.99
CA LEU A 38 2.10 1.96 -9.87
C LEU A 38 3.04 3.18 -9.86
N ILE A 39 3.53 3.58 -8.69
CA ILE A 39 4.54 4.62 -8.53
C ILE A 39 5.80 4.28 -9.35
N ASP A 40 6.28 3.04 -9.31
CA ASP A 40 7.47 2.63 -10.04
C ASP A 40 7.25 2.56 -11.56
N GLN A 41 6.06 2.20 -12.01
CA GLN A 41 5.67 2.31 -13.43
C GLN A 41 5.72 3.77 -13.90
N ILE A 42 5.18 4.70 -13.11
CA ILE A 42 5.19 6.14 -13.43
C ILE A 42 6.64 6.66 -13.48
N LYS A 43 7.48 6.31 -12.50
CA LYS A 43 8.91 6.67 -12.53
C LYS A 43 9.61 6.15 -13.78
N THR A 44 9.28 4.92 -14.21
CA THR A 44 9.85 4.30 -15.41
C THR A 44 9.41 5.03 -16.67
N LYS A 45 8.11 5.35 -16.82
CA LYS A 45 7.57 6.15 -17.94
C LYS A 45 8.29 7.49 -18.08
N HIS A 46 8.59 8.13 -16.96
CA HIS A 46 9.19 9.47 -16.93
C HIS A 46 10.68 9.47 -16.53
N ALA A 47 11.41 8.36 -16.75
CA ALA A 47 12.80 8.19 -16.30
C ALA A 47 13.77 9.29 -16.77
N GLY A 48 13.50 9.91 -17.94
CA GLY A 48 14.30 11.01 -18.48
C GLY A 48 14.01 12.38 -17.86
N ASN A 49 12.89 12.55 -17.16
CA ASN A 49 12.44 13.85 -16.66
C ASN A 49 12.79 14.03 -15.17
N LYS A 50 14.04 14.40 -14.89
CA LYS A 50 14.55 14.57 -13.51
C LYS A 50 13.74 15.57 -12.67
N LYS A 51 13.27 16.66 -13.28
CA LYS A 51 12.50 17.70 -12.59
C LYS A 51 11.13 17.18 -12.15
N PHE A 52 10.47 16.44 -13.04
CA PHE A 52 9.24 15.72 -12.71
C PHE A 52 9.48 14.73 -11.57
N LEU A 53 10.45 13.82 -11.71
CA LEU A 53 10.70 12.77 -10.73
C LEU A 53 11.00 13.32 -9.33
N SER A 54 11.76 14.42 -9.24
CA SER A 54 12.00 15.09 -7.96
C SER A 54 10.71 15.60 -7.32
N SER A 55 9.81 16.18 -8.10
CA SER A 55 8.54 16.72 -7.61
C SER A 55 7.57 15.60 -7.24
N PHE A 56 7.46 14.59 -8.11
CA PHE A 56 6.60 13.43 -7.93
C PHE A 56 6.98 12.60 -6.70
N ASN A 57 8.27 12.36 -6.46
CA ASN A 57 8.72 11.65 -5.26
C ASN A 57 8.40 12.42 -3.97
N MET A 58 8.61 13.73 -3.97
CA MET A 58 8.27 14.57 -2.82
C MET A 58 6.77 14.63 -2.58
N GLU A 59 5.97 14.62 -3.63
CA GLU A 59 4.53 14.59 -3.54
C GLU A 59 4.02 13.27 -2.92
N GLN A 60 4.63 12.12 -3.22
CA GLN A 60 4.32 10.86 -2.48
C GLN A 60 4.62 10.97 -0.98
N VAL A 61 5.76 11.58 -0.63
CA VAL A 61 6.16 11.80 0.77
C VAL A 61 5.14 12.69 1.50
N TYR A 62 4.66 13.74 0.86
CA TYR A 62 3.63 14.61 1.43
C TYR A 62 2.26 13.92 1.54
N TRP A 63 1.90 13.09 0.57
CA TRP A 63 0.68 12.30 0.63
C TRP A 63 0.67 11.34 1.84
N VAL A 64 1.77 10.62 2.08
CA VAL A 64 1.91 9.74 3.26
C VAL A 64 1.76 10.53 4.56
N GLN A 65 2.41 11.69 4.66
CA GLN A 65 2.28 12.55 5.83
C GLN A 65 0.83 13.01 6.05
N TYR A 66 0.16 13.46 4.98
CA TYR A 66 -1.23 13.86 5.04
C TYR A 66 -2.13 12.72 5.54
N ARG A 67 -2.00 11.52 4.94
CA ARG A 67 -2.75 10.32 5.36
C ARG A 67 -2.53 10.03 6.84
N ASP A 68 -1.27 10.02 7.28
CA ASP A 68 -0.93 9.69 8.66
C ASP A 68 -1.45 10.74 9.66
N HIS A 69 -1.40 12.03 9.31
CA HIS A 69 -1.98 13.10 10.13
C HIS A 69 -3.51 13.07 10.15
N HIS A 70 -4.15 12.76 9.03
CA HIS A 70 -5.59 12.55 8.96
C HIS A 70 -6.02 11.36 9.83
N LEU A 71 -5.28 10.26 9.80
CA LEU A 71 -5.57 9.12 10.66
C LEU A 71 -5.38 9.43 12.14
N LYS A 72 -4.44 10.31 12.50
CA LYS A 72 -4.30 10.78 13.89
C LYS A 72 -5.49 11.62 14.36
N SER A 73 -6.19 12.31 13.46
CA SER A 73 -7.39 13.07 13.84
C SER A 73 -8.61 12.17 14.03
N ILE A 74 -8.71 11.07 13.26
CA ILE A 74 -9.76 10.04 13.44
C ILE A 74 -9.43 9.13 14.64
N TYR A 75 -8.16 8.78 14.80
CA TYR A 75 -7.64 7.83 15.78
C TYR A 75 -6.49 8.47 16.58
N PRO A 76 -6.81 9.23 17.65
CA PRO A 76 -5.80 9.88 18.51
C PRO A 76 -4.80 8.89 19.14
N GLU A 77 -3.71 9.38 19.73
CA GLU A 77 -2.57 8.56 20.22
C GLU A 77 -2.96 7.44 21.21
N ASP A 78 -4.10 7.59 21.88
CA ASP A 78 -4.67 6.63 22.82
C ASP A 78 -5.58 5.57 22.17
N TRP A 79 -5.98 5.77 20.92
CA TRP A 79 -7.03 4.98 20.28
C TRP A 79 -6.64 3.52 20.11
N ASN A 80 -5.37 3.25 19.78
CA ASN A 80 -4.86 1.88 19.73
C ASN A 80 -4.90 1.21 21.12
N ARG A 81 -4.59 1.96 22.19
CA ARG A 81 -4.70 1.46 23.56
C ARG A 81 -6.16 1.18 23.92
N HIS A 82 -7.05 2.13 23.66
CA HIS A 82 -8.49 2.02 23.88
C HIS A 82 -9.11 0.83 23.14
N TYR A 83 -8.74 0.61 21.88
CA TYR A 83 -9.19 -0.55 21.10
C TYR A 83 -8.73 -1.87 21.71
N ARG A 84 -7.47 -1.97 22.15
CA ARG A 84 -6.96 -3.18 22.82
C ARG A 84 -7.69 -3.46 24.13
N GLU A 85 -7.95 -2.42 24.94
CA GLU A 85 -8.70 -2.52 26.19
C GLU A 85 -10.15 -3.00 25.95
N LEU A 86 -10.84 -2.45 24.95
CA LEU A 86 -12.22 -2.83 24.60
C LEU A 86 -12.34 -4.27 24.08
N HIS A 87 -11.33 -4.74 23.33
CA HIS A 87 -11.42 -6.00 22.60
C HIS A 87 -10.55 -7.13 23.19
N SER A 88 -9.82 -6.87 24.28
CA SER A 88 -8.92 -7.82 24.96
C SER A 88 -7.96 -8.53 24.01
N LYS A 89 -7.44 -7.82 23.00
CA LYS A 89 -6.53 -8.38 21.99
C LYS A 89 -5.36 -7.45 21.70
N GLU A 90 -4.16 -8.01 21.54
CA GLU A 90 -2.95 -7.30 21.14
C GLU A 90 -2.85 -7.18 19.61
N VAL A 91 -3.85 -6.55 18.99
CA VAL A 91 -3.90 -6.36 17.52
C VAL A 91 -3.84 -4.89 17.17
N PHE A 92 -3.23 -4.60 16.02
CA PHE A 92 -3.36 -3.31 15.36
C PHE A 92 -4.84 -3.06 15.04
N ASN A 93 -5.28 -1.81 15.14
CA ASN A 93 -6.69 -1.47 14.98
C ASN A 93 -7.15 -1.74 13.54
N PRO A 94 -8.06 -2.71 13.29
CA PRO A 94 -8.53 -3.02 11.94
C PRO A 94 -9.32 -1.88 11.32
N CYS A 95 -9.92 -0.98 12.11
CA CYS A 95 -10.56 0.24 11.59
C CYS A 95 -9.51 1.18 10.98
N LYS A 96 -8.33 1.30 11.62
CA LYS A 96 -7.22 2.07 11.05
C LYS A 96 -6.75 1.49 9.72
N CYS A 97 -6.64 0.16 9.61
CA CYS A 97 -6.27 -0.49 8.34
C CYS A 97 -7.35 -0.31 7.25
N LYS A 98 -8.64 -0.33 7.60
CA LYS A 98 -9.71 -0.01 6.64
C LYS A 98 -9.62 1.41 6.11
N GLU A 99 -9.34 2.40 6.97
CA GLU A 99 -9.11 3.77 6.50
C GLU A 99 -7.85 3.87 5.63
N MET A 100 -6.76 3.18 6.00
CA MET A 100 -5.55 3.11 5.16
C MET A 100 -5.87 2.55 3.77
N ILE A 101 -6.64 1.46 3.67
CA ILE A 101 -7.11 0.89 2.40
C ILE A 101 -7.88 1.92 1.58
N ARG A 102 -8.83 2.64 2.20
CA ARG A 102 -9.65 3.66 1.51
C ARG A 102 -8.75 4.76 0.93
N PHE A 103 -7.82 5.28 1.73
CA PHE A 103 -6.88 6.31 1.27
C PHE A 103 -6.00 5.80 0.12
N THR A 104 -5.45 4.60 0.24
CA THR A 104 -4.57 4.04 -0.79
C THR A 104 -5.33 3.74 -2.09
N LYS A 105 -6.57 3.25 -2.03
CA LYS A 105 -7.42 3.04 -3.23
C LYS A 105 -7.69 4.36 -3.97
N SER A 106 -8.11 5.41 -3.25
CA SER A 106 -8.28 6.74 -3.88
C SER A 106 -6.97 7.27 -4.47
N ARG A 107 -5.84 6.96 -3.84
CA ARG A 107 -4.54 7.36 -4.36
C ARG A 107 -4.14 6.61 -5.63
N ILE A 108 -4.44 5.32 -5.71
CA ILE A 108 -4.24 4.53 -6.94
C ILE A 108 -5.01 5.17 -8.10
N GLU A 109 -6.27 5.54 -7.91
CA GLU A 109 -7.08 6.24 -8.93
C GLU A 109 -6.43 7.54 -9.40
N GLU A 110 -5.88 8.36 -8.48
CA GLU A 110 -5.14 9.57 -8.85
C GLU A 110 -3.85 9.27 -9.61
N LEU A 111 -3.14 8.20 -9.23
CA LEU A 111 -1.88 7.82 -9.86
C LEU A 111 -2.08 7.23 -11.26
N GLU A 112 -3.17 6.51 -11.51
CA GLU A 112 -3.52 5.95 -12.82
C GLU A 112 -3.65 7.03 -13.92
N LEU A 113 -3.98 8.25 -13.52
CA LEU A 113 -4.01 9.39 -14.44
C LEU A 113 -2.65 9.63 -15.11
N TRP A 114 -1.52 9.29 -14.46
CA TRP A 114 -0.16 9.46 -14.99
C TRP A 114 0.10 8.49 -16.13
N LEU A 115 -0.67 7.40 -16.18
CA LEU A 115 -0.59 6.39 -17.23
C LEU A 115 -1.63 6.60 -18.34
N THR A 116 -2.74 7.31 -18.06
CA THR A 116 -3.90 7.43 -18.96
C THR A 116 -4.07 8.80 -19.65
N ASN A 117 -3.00 9.59 -19.71
CA ASN A 117 -2.98 10.95 -20.27
C ASN A 117 -3.78 11.99 -19.48
N GLY A 118 -3.97 11.78 -18.18
CA GLY A 118 -4.57 12.75 -17.27
C GLY A 118 -6.11 12.77 -17.27
N PRO A 119 -6.72 13.66 -16.47
CA PRO A 119 -8.16 13.81 -16.42
C PRO A 119 -8.73 14.30 -17.76
N LYS A 120 -9.91 13.78 -18.13
CA LYS A 120 -10.68 14.30 -19.28
C LYS A 120 -11.03 15.78 -19.07
N GLY A 121 -11.07 16.57 -20.14
CA GLY A 121 -11.46 17.98 -20.05
C GLY A 121 -10.33 18.94 -19.69
N GLN A 122 -9.06 18.48 -19.70
CA GLN A 122 -7.88 19.33 -19.49
C GLN A 122 -7.12 19.65 -20.79
N GLU A 123 -7.76 19.51 -21.95
CA GLU A 123 -7.13 19.72 -23.26
C GLU A 123 -6.62 21.17 -23.44
N GLU A 124 -7.25 22.12 -22.75
CA GLU A 124 -6.87 23.55 -22.77
C GLU A 124 -5.79 23.91 -21.72
N CYS A 125 -5.45 22.97 -20.84
CA CYS A 125 -4.49 23.14 -19.73
C CYS A 125 -3.31 22.16 -19.89
N PRO A 126 -2.27 22.52 -20.67
CA PRO A 126 -1.17 21.61 -20.95
C PRO A 126 -0.44 21.21 -19.66
N SER A 127 -0.16 19.91 -19.55
CA SER A 127 0.36 19.28 -18.35
C SER A 127 1.27 18.10 -18.71
N LEU A 128 2.07 17.65 -17.75
CA LEU A 128 2.99 16.52 -17.95
C LEU A 128 2.28 15.16 -18.09
N TRP A 129 0.95 15.12 -17.95
CA TRP A 129 0.17 13.88 -18.11
C TRP A 129 0.20 13.38 -19.58
N SER A 130 0.27 14.31 -20.54
CA SER A 130 0.14 14.06 -21.99
C SER A 130 1.47 13.93 -22.75
N GLU A 131 2.61 13.99 -22.06
CA GLU A 131 3.96 13.78 -22.62
C GLU A 131 4.44 12.33 -22.41
#